data_AF-A0A953Q0Z9-F1
#
_entry.id   AF-A0A953Q0Z9-F1
#
_cell.length_a   1.000
_cell.length_b   1.000
_cell.length_c   1.000
_cell.angle_alpha   90.00
_cell.angle_beta   90.00
_cell.angle_gamma   90.00
#
_symmetry.space_group_name_H-M   'P 1'
#
loop_
_entity.id
_entity.type
_entity.pdbx_description
1 polymer ?
#
loop_
_entity_poly.entity_id
_entity_poly.type
_entity_poly.pdbx_seq_one_letter_code
_entity_poly.pdbx_strand_id
1 'polypeptide(L)'
;MSPHFTRREFLQATGAAAAALGSAHMLRARQAYAPTWDSLAKHTAPAWFDDAKFGIFFHWGIYSVPAFENEWYSRNMYIEGSRANKFHNLVYGPPSKFGYKDFIPMFRAEKFNPEEWAELLRKAGAK
;
A
#
# COMPACT_ATOMS: atom_id res chain seq x y z
N MET A 1 5.30 21.86 -66.43
CA MET A 1 3.84 21.83 -66.20
C MET A 1 3.59 20.97 -64.99
N SER A 2 3.36 21.58 -63.83
CA SER A 2 3.06 20.86 -62.60
C SER A 2 1.58 20.44 -62.61
N PRO A 3 1.24 19.16 -62.40
CA PRO A 3 -0.16 18.75 -62.38
C PRO A 3 -0.84 19.34 -61.14
N HIS A 4 -1.90 20.10 -61.38
CA HIS A 4 -2.81 20.60 -60.34
C HIS A 4 -3.73 19.47 -59.89
N PHE A 5 -3.52 18.98 -58.67
CA PHE A 5 -4.46 18.05 -58.05
C PHE A 5 -5.60 18.82 -57.40
N THR A 6 -6.83 18.43 -57.72
CA THR A 6 -8.01 19.03 -57.10
C THR A 6 -8.36 18.34 -55.78
N ARG A 7 -8.93 19.10 -54.84
CA ARG A 7 -9.27 18.64 -53.47
C ARG A 7 -10.24 17.45 -53.42
N ARG A 8 -10.90 17.12 -54.54
CA ARG A 8 -11.82 15.98 -54.69
C ARG A 8 -11.10 14.69 -55.09
N GLU A 9 -9.96 14.76 -55.78
CA GLU A 9 -9.18 13.58 -56.18
C GLU A 9 -8.33 13.04 -55.01
N PHE A 10 -7.96 13.90 -54.05
CA PHE A 10 -7.25 13.49 -52.83
C PHE A 10 -8.07 12.58 -51.91
N LEU A 11 -9.41 12.58 -52.04
CA LEU A 11 -10.30 11.85 -51.11
C LEU A 11 -10.88 10.55 -51.69
N GLN A 12 -10.51 10.14 -52.91
CA GLN A 12 -11.02 8.91 -53.53
C GLN A 12 -9.94 7.85 -53.85
N ALA A 13 -8.66 8.11 -53.58
CA ALA A 13 -7.56 7.20 -53.95
C ALA A 13 -7.01 6.30 -52.83
N THR A 14 -7.56 6.30 -51.62
CA THR A 14 -7.12 5.35 -50.56
C THR A 14 -8.29 4.84 -49.73
N GLY A 15 -9.35 4.40 -50.39
CA GLY A 15 -10.37 3.53 -49.81
C GLY A 15 -10.12 2.08 -50.24
N ALA A 16 -9.97 1.19 -49.26
CA ALA A 16 -9.91 -0.27 -49.35
C ALA A 16 -8.55 -0.94 -49.64
N ALA A 17 -7.70 -0.93 -48.62
CA ALA A 17 -7.10 -2.17 -48.11
C ALA A 17 -6.89 -2.01 -46.61
N ALA A 18 -7.95 -2.23 -45.82
CA ALA A 18 -7.89 -2.39 -44.38
C ALA A 18 -7.17 -3.72 -44.07
N ALA A 19 -5.87 -3.76 -44.32
CA ALA A 19 -4.99 -4.84 -43.95
C ALA A 19 -4.50 -4.60 -42.50
N ALA A 20 -5.13 -5.32 -41.58
CA ALA A 20 -4.46 -5.99 -40.46
C ALA A 20 -3.52 -5.18 -39.53
N LEU A 21 -3.82 -3.93 -39.18
CA LEU A 21 -3.07 -3.17 -38.18
C LEU A 21 -3.99 -2.37 -37.27
N GLY A 22 -4.48 -3.03 -36.21
CA GLY A 22 -5.36 -2.43 -35.20
C GLY A 22 -5.42 -3.28 -33.94
N SER A 23 -4.26 -3.83 -33.58
CA SER A 23 -3.83 -4.38 -32.30
C SER A 23 -4.90 -4.45 -31.21
N ALA A 24 -5.39 -5.67 -30.99
CA ALA A 24 -5.35 -6.31 -29.68
C ALA A 24 -5.63 -5.38 -28.48
N HIS A 25 -6.80 -4.75 -28.44
CA HIS A 25 -7.53 -4.75 -27.18
C HIS A 25 -8.08 -6.16 -27.00
N MET A 26 -7.16 -7.14 -26.87
CA MET A 26 -7.50 -8.35 -26.18
C MET A 26 -8.00 -7.85 -24.83
N LEU A 27 -9.28 -8.09 -24.56
CA LEU A 27 -9.74 -8.40 -23.23
C LEU A 27 -8.65 -9.29 -22.63
N ARG A 28 -7.73 -8.72 -21.86
CA ARG A 28 -6.87 -9.50 -20.97
C ARG A 28 -7.89 -10.09 -20.03
N ALA A 29 -8.37 -11.29 -20.34
CA ALA A 29 -9.01 -12.14 -19.37
C ALA A 29 -8.01 -12.20 -18.23
N ARG A 30 -8.29 -11.44 -17.17
CA ARG A 30 -7.46 -11.41 -15.98
C ARG A 30 -7.41 -12.85 -15.56
N GLN A 31 -6.27 -13.51 -15.75
CA GLN A 31 -6.16 -14.94 -15.53
C GLN A 31 -6.56 -15.17 -14.08
N ALA A 32 -7.76 -15.73 -13.87
CA ALA A 32 -8.32 -15.84 -12.54
C ALA A 32 -7.51 -16.88 -11.80
N TYR A 33 -6.97 -16.51 -10.64
CA TYR A 33 -6.27 -17.45 -9.77
C TYR A 33 -7.29 -18.42 -9.17
N ALA A 34 -6.99 -19.71 -9.21
CA ALA A 34 -7.66 -20.70 -8.37
C ALA A 34 -7.03 -20.70 -6.96
N PRO A 35 -7.76 -21.08 -5.90
CA PRO A 35 -7.23 -21.16 -4.53
C PRO A 35 -6.36 -22.41 -4.33
N THR A 36 -5.39 -22.64 -5.23
CA THR A 36 -4.44 -23.76 -5.20
C THR A 36 -3.02 -23.24 -5.35
N TRP A 37 -2.05 -23.94 -4.75
CA TRP A 37 -0.64 -23.55 -4.82
C TRP A 37 -0.13 -23.46 -6.27
N ASP A 38 -0.49 -24.42 -7.13
CA ASP A 38 -0.09 -24.44 -8.54
C ASP A 38 -0.59 -23.21 -9.31
N SER A 39 -1.76 -22.67 -8.92
CA SER A 39 -2.27 -21.44 -9.51
C SER A 39 -1.56 -20.21 -8.97
N LEU A 40 -1.33 -20.13 -7.66
CA LEU A 40 -0.73 -18.96 -7.00
C LEU A 40 0.77 -18.84 -7.27
N ALA A 41 1.48 -19.95 -7.46
CA ALA A 41 2.91 -19.97 -7.80
C ALA A 41 3.22 -19.31 -9.16
N LYS A 42 2.21 -19.10 -10.01
CA LYS A 42 2.32 -18.36 -11.27
C LYS A 42 2.44 -16.85 -11.06
N HIS A 43 2.06 -16.33 -9.88
CA HIS A 43 2.21 -14.93 -9.55
C HIS A 43 3.69 -14.60 -9.34
N THR A 44 4.16 -13.55 -10.01
CA THR A 44 5.50 -13.00 -9.83
C THR A 44 5.41 -11.58 -9.29
N ALA A 45 6.48 -11.10 -8.65
CA ALA A 45 6.53 -9.72 -8.21
C ALA A 45 6.33 -8.79 -9.43
N PRO A 46 5.40 -7.83 -9.38
CA PRO A 46 5.18 -6.92 -10.49
C PRO A 46 6.40 -6.01 -10.68
N ALA A 47 6.65 -5.57 -11.92
CA ALA A 47 7.82 -4.77 -12.28
C ALA A 47 7.99 -3.51 -11.41
N TRP A 48 6.90 -2.81 -11.09
CA TRP A 48 6.97 -1.61 -10.24
C TRP A 48 7.52 -1.90 -8.84
N PHE A 49 7.24 -3.08 -8.27
CA PHE A 49 7.71 -3.46 -6.94
C PHE A 49 9.18 -3.83 -6.99
N ASP A 50 9.60 -4.51 -8.06
CA ASP A 50 11.01 -4.76 -8.27
C ASP A 50 11.74 -3.42 -8.45
N ASP A 51 11.27 -2.50 -9.28
CA ASP A 51 11.90 -1.18 -9.52
C ASP A 51 11.91 -0.25 -8.30
N ALA A 52 10.96 -0.42 -7.36
CA ALA A 52 10.80 0.47 -6.21
C ALA A 52 12.02 0.48 -5.27
N LYS A 53 12.61 -0.70 -5.01
CA LYS A 53 13.80 -0.97 -4.15
C LYS A 53 13.74 -0.52 -2.68
N PHE A 54 13.02 0.55 -2.34
CA PHE A 54 12.95 1.14 -1.01
C PHE A 54 11.53 1.61 -0.68
N GLY A 55 11.00 1.12 0.45
CA GLY A 55 9.71 1.51 1.00
C GLY A 55 9.80 1.73 2.51
N ILE A 56 8.85 2.49 3.06
CA ILE A 56 8.77 2.78 4.50
C ILE A 56 7.44 2.26 5.00
N PHE A 57 7.48 1.58 6.16
CA PHE A 57 6.30 1.14 6.89
C PHE A 57 6.38 1.63 8.34
N PHE A 58 5.24 1.62 9.03
CA PHE A 58 5.16 2.11 10.40
C PHE A 58 4.56 1.06 11.33
N HIS A 59 5.19 0.89 12.49
CA HIS A 59 4.55 0.32 13.67
C HIS A 59 3.94 1.45 14.49
N TRP A 60 2.71 1.82 14.17
CA TRP A 60 1.97 2.84 14.89
C TRP A 60 0.54 2.38 15.19
N GLY A 61 0.16 2.43 16.46
CA GLY A 61 -1.16 1.96 16.91
C GLY A 61 -1.36 2.20 18.41
N ILE A 62 -2.32 1.49 18.99
CA ILE A 62 -2.69 1.67 20.42
C ILE A 62 -1.50 1.43 21.35
N TYR A 63 -0.59 0.50 21.02
CA TYR A 63 0.64 0.23 21.78
C TYR A 63 1.59 1.44 21.81
N SER A 64 1.43 2.41 20.91
CA SER A 64 2.19 3.65 20.93
C SER A 64 1.72 4.63 22.01
N VAL A 65 0.49 4.47 22.55
CA VAL A 65 -0.06 5.33 23.63
C VAL A 65 0.79 5.27 24.91
N PRO A 66 1.11 4.09 25.49
CA PRO A 66 1.97 4.02 26.67
C PRO A 66 3.43 4.40 26.38
N ALA A 67 3.84 4.43 25.11
CA ALA A 67 5.19 4.80 24.65
C ALA A 67 6.32 4.12 25.44
N PHE A 68 6.11 2.85 25.80
CA PHE A 68 7.02 2.12 26.66
C PHE A 68 7.35 0.74 26.07
N GLU A 69 8.64 0.41 26.11
CA GLU A 69 9.19 -0.83 25.55
C GLU A 69 9.01 -0.94 24.03
N ASN A 70 8.03 -1.68 23.53
CA ASN A 70 7.83 -1.95 22.09
C ASN A 70 6.37 -2.29 21.76
N GLU A 71 6.09 -2.67 20.51
CA GLU A 71 4.74 -2.98 20.01
C GLU A 71 4.08 -4.19 20.68
N TRP A 72 4.85 -5.01 21.41
CA TRP A 72 4.33 -6.15 22.19
C TRP A 72 3.83 -5.73 23.57
N TYR A 73 3.74 -4.43 23.87
CA TYR A 73 3.25 -3.94 25.15
C TYR A 73 1.92 -4.58 25.58
N SER A 74 1.00 -4.76 24.63
CA SER A 74 -0.31 -5.41 24.85
C SER A 74 -0.21 -6.82 25.43
N ARG A 75 0.88 -7.53 25.14
CA ARG A 75 1.20 -8.85 25.70
C ARG A 75 2.02 -8.69 26.98
N ASN A 76 3.10 -7.92 26.93
CA ASN A 76 4.10 -7.86 28.00
C ASN A 76 3.56 -7.23 29.28
N MET A 77 2.59 -6.29 29.19
CA MET A 77 1.96 -5.69 30.37
C MET A 77 1.21 -6.71 31.24
N TYR A 78 0.84 -7.87 30.69
CA TYR A 78 0.19 -8.96 31.43
C TYR A 78 1.16 -10.04 31.92
N ILE A 79 2.45 -9.98 31.54
CA ILE A 79 3.46 -10.93 32.00
C ILE A 79 4.03 -10.43 33.31
N GLU A 80 3.65 -11.07 34.42
CA GLU A 80 4.07 -10.68 35.76
C GLU A 80 5.60 -10.54 35.87
N GLY A 81 6.05 -9.46 36.49
CA GLY A 81 7.47 -9.19 36.71
C GLY A 81 8.23 -8.64 35.50
N SER A 82 7.64 -8.64 34.29
CA SER A 82 8.23 -8.01 33.11
C SER A 82 8.41 -6.50 33.30
N ARG A 83 9.25 -5.87 32.46
CA ARG A 83 9.44 -4.41 32.50
C ARG A 83 8.14 -3.67 32.20
N ALA A 84 7.41 -4.08 31.16
CA ALA A 84 6.12 -3.50 30.81
C ALA A 84 5.08 -3.69 31.91
N ASN A 85 5.01 -4.86 32.55
CA ASN A 85 4.07 -5.11 33.65
C ASN A 85 4.38 -4.23 34.86
N LYS A 86 5.66 -4.10 35.27
CA LYS A 86 6.07 -3.22 36.37
C LYS A 86 5.74 -1.75 36.07
N PHE A 87 6.06 -1.30 34.85
CA PHE A 87 5.71 0.05 34.39
C PHE A 87 4.20 0.27 34.38
N HIS A 88 3.43 -0.70 33.87
CA HIS A 88 1.98 -0.60 33.78
C HIS A 88 1.35 -0.47 35.18
N ASN A 89 1.77 -1.32 36.11
CA ASN A 89 1.32 -1.25 37.51
C ASN A 89 1.65 0.10 38.17
N LEU A 90 2.82 0.68 37.87
CA LEU A 90 3.23 1.96 38.43
C LEU A 90 2.46 3.16 37.84
N VAL A 91 2.19 3.16 36.54
CA VAL A 91 1.66 4.33 35.82
C VAL A 91 0.14 4.29 35.67
N TYR A 92 -0.43 3.12 35.40
CA TYR A 92 -1.86 2.95 35.10
C TYR A 92 -2.60 2.12 36.17
N GLY A 93 -1.85 1.37 36.98
CA GLY A 93 -2.39 0.45 37.99
C GLY A 93 -2.46 -0.99 37.50
N PRO A 94 -3.13 -1.89 38.25
CA PRO A 94 -3.17 -3.31 37.91
C PRO A 94 -3.79 -3.57 36.53
N PRO A 95 -3.19 -4.43 35.68
CA PRO A 95 -3.73 -4.78 34.36
C PRO A 95 -5.15 -5.37 34.37
N SER A 96 -5.61 -5.86 35.54
CA SER A 96 -6.97 -6.35 35.76
C SER A 96 -8.01 -5.25 35.97
N LYS A 97 -7.57 -4.01 36.22
CA LYS A 97 -8.42 -2.81 36.39
C LYS A 97 -8.27 -1.87 35.20
N PHE A 98 -7.03 -1.60 34.79
CA PHE A 98 -6.72 -0.88 33.57
C PHE A 98 -6.10 -1.86 32.59
N GLY A 99 -6.88 -2.35 31.63
CA GLY A 99 -6.41 -3.30 30.62
C GLY A 99 -5.91 -2.60 29.35
N TYR A 100 -5.31 -3.36 28.44
CA TYR A 100 -4.88 -2.81 27.14
C TYR A 100 -6.04 -2.18 26.35
N LYS A 101 -7.27 -2.71 26.50
CA LYS A 101 -8.49 -2.13 25.90
C LYS A 101 -8.74 -0.68 26.31
N ASP A 102 -8.27 -0.26 27.49
CA ASP A 102 -8.55 1.07 28.03
C ASP A 102 -7.68 2.14 27.36
N PHE A 103 -6.64 1.74 26.62
CA PHE A 103 -5.90 2.63 25.73
C PHE A 103 -6.61 2.89 24.38
N ILE A 104 -7.60 2.08 23.97
CA ILE A 104 -8.33 2.28 22.70
C ILE A 104 -8.87 3.71 22.58
N PRO A 105 -9.64 4.26 23.55
CA PRO A 105 -10.13 5.63 23.45
C PRO A 105 -9.03 6.70 23.56
N MET A 106 -7.84 6.33 24.04
CA MET A 106 -6.72 7.26 24.22
C MET A 106 -5.86 7.41 22.95
N PHE A 107 -5.95 6.46 22.01
CA PHE A 107 -5.27 6.56 20.72
C PHE A 107 -6.02 7.51 19.78
N ARG A 108 -5.87 8.82 20.00
CA ARG A 108 -6.62 9.87 19.31
C ARG A 108 -5.92 10.47 18.10
N ALA A 109 -4.61 10.25 17.95
CA ALA A 109 -3.82 10.77 16.84
C ALA A 109 -3.98 12.29 16.61
N GLU A 110 -4.10 13.09 17.68
CA GLU A 110 -4.55 14.49 17.62
C GLU A 110 -3.67 15.42 16.76
N LYS A 111 -2.42 15.03 16.50
CA LYS A 111 -1.44 15.77 15.68
C LYS A 111 -1.04 15.02 14.41
N PHE A 112 -1.80 14.00 14.01
CA PHE A 112 -1.50 13.23 12.81
C PHE A 112 -1.87 14.04 11.56
N ASN A 113 -0.90 14.18 10.67
CA ASN A 113 -1.07 14.81 9.37
C ASN A 113 -0.57 13.83 8.29
N PRO A 114 -1.47 13.18 7.52
CA PRO A 114 -1.08 12.20 6.51
C PRO A 114 -0.33 12.85 5.33
N GLU A 115 -0.63 14.10 4.99
CA GLU A 115 0.06 14.82 3.92
C GLU A 115 1.52 15.10 4.27
N GLU A 116 1.80 15.51 5.51
CA GLU A 116 3.17 15.70 5.99
C GLU A 116 3.97 14.40 5.97
N TRP A 117 3.35 13.28 6.35
CA TRP A 117 3.98 11.96 6.31
C TRP A 117 4.26 11.53 4.88
N ALA A 118 3.29 11.65 3.98
CA ALA A 118 3.46 11.30 2.56
C ALA A 118 4.58 12.14 1.91
N GLU A 119 4.60 13.45 2.19
CA GLU A 119 5.63 14.34 1.66
C GLU A 119 7.02 14.02 2.22
N LEU A 120 7.11 13.67 3.52
CA LEU A 120 8.37 13.22 4.12
C LEU A 120 8.87 11.91 3.49
N LEU A 121 7.99 10.94 3.28
CA LEU A 121 8.32 9.65 2.66
C LEU A 121 8.79 9.83 1.21
N ARG A 122 8.12 10.70 0.46
CA ARG A 122 8.53 11.07 -0.89
C ARG A 122 9.92 11.73 -0.89
N LYS A 123 10.20 12.64 0.05
CA LYS A 123 11.51 13.28 0.22
C LYS A 123 12.59 12.28 0.63
N ALA A 124 12.25 11.25 1.40
CA ALA A 124 13.14 10.15 1.76
C ALA A 124 13.46 9.21 0.59
N GLY A 125 12.74 9.34 -0.54
CA GLY A 125 12.95 8.54 -1.74
C GLY A 125 12.18 7.21 -1.77
N ALA A 126 11.26 6.99 -0.82
CA ALA A 126 10.40 5.81 -0.83
C ALA A 126 9.49 5.79 -2.07
N LYS A 127 9.15 4.59 -2.54
CA LYS A 127 8.35 4.33 -3.75
C LYS A 127 7.11 3.49 -3.45
#